data_AF-A0A139DQ02-F1
#
_entry.id   AF-A0A139DQ02-F1
#
_cell.length_a   1.000
_cell.length_b   1.000
_cell.length_c   1.000
_cell.angle_alpha   90.00
_cell.angle_beta   90.00
_cell.angle_gamma   90.00
#
_symmetry.space_group_name_H-M   'P 1'
#
loop_
_entity.id
_entity.type
_entity.pdbx_description
1 polymer ?
#
loop_
_entity_poly.entity_id
_entity_poly.type
_entity_poly.pdbx_seq_one_letter_code
_entity_poly.pdbx_strand_id
1 'polypeptide(L)'
;MPQLISTTDEIGVCEQRDILFLAFRNVPESKSLFDEPWERIPERQTIIQWLDQQGIGWELCLHCSPGTLSTPYRGAIYLDVAPDEDSQRYQQLLAFLEDESGRCRFDGVDFWLVPLQKSQKWYEQRNS
;
A
#
# COMPACT_ATOMS: atom_id res chain seq x y z
N MET A 1 13.52 15.82 -5.76
CA MET A 1 14.62 14.85 -5.53
C MET A 1 14.08 13.48 -5.95
N PRO A 2 14.85 12.61 -6.62
CA PRO A 2 14.40 11.24 -6.85
C PRO A 2 14.14 10.58 -5.50
N GLN A 3 12.91 10.17 -5.24
CA GLN A 3 12.55 9.40 -4.06
C GLN A 3 12.77 7.92 -4.41
N LEU A 4 13.58 7.22 -3.62
CA LEU A 4 13.69 5.78 -3.71
C LEU A 4 12.45 5.19 -3.00
N ILE A 5 11.52 4.65 -3.78
CA ILE A 5 10.30 4.03 -3.26
C ILE A 5 10.56 2.53 -3.13
N SER A 6 10.44 2.00 -1.92
CA SER A 6 10.62 0.57 -1.64
C SER A 6 9.53 -0.27 -2.30
N THR A 7 9.87 -1.46 -2.75
CA THR A 7 8.90 -2.42 -3.28
C THR A 7 8.25 -3.25 -2.18
N THR A 8 7.06 -3.79 -2.42
CA THR A 8 6.34 -4.63 -1.44
C THR A 8 7.15 -5.87 -1.01
N ASP A 9 7.93 -6.47 -1.90
CA ASP A 9 8.83 -7.58 -1.56
C ASP A 9 10.02 -7.12 -0.68
N GLU A 10 10.63 -5.96 -0.97
CA GLU A 10 11.67 -5.36 -0.13
C GLU A 10 11.17 -5.07 1.28
N ILE A 11 9.99 -4.45 1.38
CA ILE A 11 9.38 -4.12 2.68
C ILE A 11 9.11 -5.40 3.46
N GLY A 12 8.49 -6.42 2.84
CA GLY A 12 8.23 -7.69 3.52
C GLY A 12 9.51 -8.38 4.01
N VAL A 13 10.58 -8.37 3.23
CA VAL A 13 11.89 -8.91 3.64
C VAL A 13 12.55 -8.07 4.73
N CYS A 14 12.43 -6.73 4.70
CA CYS A 14 12.98 -5.87 5.74
C CYS A 14 12.24 -6.03 7.08
N GLU A 15 10.92 -6.06 7.03
CA GLU A 15 10.03 -6.15 8.19
C GLU A 15 9.95 -7.57 8.78
N GLN A 16 10.33 -8.60 8.01
CA GLN A 16 10.27 -10.01 8.40
C GLN A 16 8.87 -10.45 8.87
N ARG A 17 7.83 -9.94 8.22
CA ARG A 17 6.41 -10.26 8.49
C ARG A 17 5.55 -10.10 7.25
N ASP A 18 4.30 -10.54 7.37
CA ASP A 18 3.24 -10.23 6.42
C ASP A 18 2.98 -8.73 6.42
N ILE A 19 2.74 -8.17 5.23
CA ILE A 19 2.56 -6.73 5.06
C ILE A 19 1.21 -6.40 4.45
N LEU A 20 0.75 -5.19 4.76
CA LEU A 20 -0.47 -4.60 4.26
C LEU A 20 -0.12 -3.40 3.39
N PHE A 21 -0.81 -3.26 2.25
CA PHE A 21 -0.67 -2.07 1.42
C PHE A 21 -1.97 -1.72 0.71
N LEU A 22 -2.06 -0.45 0.29
CA LEU A 22 -3.17 0.09 -0.48
C LEU A 22 -2.71 0.45 -1.88
N ALA A 23 -3.49 0.04 -2.88
CA ALA A 23 -3.32 0.47 -4.27
C ALA A 23 -4.51 1.30 -4.73
N PHE A 24 -4.25 2.31 -5.55
CA PHE A 24 -5.27 3.23 -6.03
C PHE A 24 -5.47 3.07 -7.54
N ARG A 25 -6.68 2.69 -7.96
CA ARG A 25 -7.05 2.45 -9.35
C ARG A 25 -7.46 3.74 -10.07
N ASN A 26 -8.18 4.61 -9.37
CA ASN A 26 -8.79 5.83 -9.92
C ASN A 26 -7.81 7.02 -9.90
N VAL A 27 -6.64 6.86 -10.51
CA VAL A 27 -5.65 7.94 -10.60
C VAL A 27 -6.12 8.99 -11.63
N PRO A 28 -6.21 10.28 -11.26
CA PRO A 28 -6.56 11.36 -12.18
C PRO A 28 -5.62 11.45 -13.39
N GLU A 29 -6.08 12.13 -14.44
CA GLU A 29 -5.20 12.47 -15.55
C GLU A 29 -4.09 13.44 -15.10
N SER A 30 -2.90 13.23 -15.67
CA SER A 30 -1.78 14.12 -15.50
C SER A 30 -2.02 15.43 -16.25
N LYS A 31 -1.82 16.55 -15.56
CA LYS A 31 -1.95 17.91 -16.11
C LYS A 31 -0.63 18.45 -16.69
N SER A 32 0.51 17.83 -16.36
CA SER A 32 1.84 18.24 -16.82
C SER A 32 2.89 17.15 -16.60
N LEU A 33 4.07 17.27 -17.22
CA LEU A 33 5.18 16.32 -17.03
C LEU A 33 5.69 16.23 -15.58
N PHE A 34 5.46 17.27 -14.77
CA PHE A 34 5.86 17.31 -13.35
C PHE A 34 4.68 17.09 -12.41
N ASP A 35 3.55 16.66 -12.95
CA ASP A 35 2.34 16.44 -12.18
C ASP A 35 2.37 15.07 -11.50
N GLU A 36 2.02 15.05 -10.22
CA GLU A 36 1.85 13.84 -9.42
C GLU A 36 0.34 13.62 -9.22
N PRO A 37 -0.38 13.08 -10.22
CA PRO A 37 -1.84 13.03 -10.20
C PRO A 37 -2.40 12.23 -9.01
N TRP A 38 -1.60 11.28 -8.50
CA TRP A 38 -1.93 10.48 -7.35
C TRP A 38 -2.07 11.29 -6.04
N GLU A 39 -1.47 12.48 -5.94
CA GLU A 39 -1.65 13.38 -4.79
C GLU A 39 -3.08 13.90 -4.68
N ARG A 40 -3.80 13.95 -5.81
CA ARG A 40 -5.17 14.48 -5.88
C ARG A 40 -6.26 13.43 -5.67
N ILE A 41 -5.90 12.19 -5.34
CA ILE A 41 -6.87 11.13 -5.08
C ILE A 41 -7.55 11.42 -3.74
N PRO A 42 -8.87 11.73 -3.71
CA PRO A 42 -9.57 12.11 -2.48
C PRO A 42 -9.55 11.01 -1.41
N GLU A 43 -9.70 9.77 -1.83
CA GLU A 43 -9.68 8.60 -0.95
C GLU A 43 -8.31 8.44 -0.30
N ARG A 44 -7.23 8.63 -1.07
CA ARG A 44 -5.85 8.58 -0.55
C ARG A 44 -5.64 9.64 0.53
N GLN A 45 -6.08 10.87 0.29
CA GLN A 45 -5.97 11.96 1.27
C GLN A 45 -6.76 11.64 2.55
N THR A 46 -7.98 11.14 2.39
CA THR A 46 -8.85 10.75 3.52
C THR A 46 -8.21 9.65 4.36
N ILE A 47 -7.67 8.61 3.71
CA ILE A 47 -7.03 7.49 4.39
C ILE A 47 -5.76 7.94 5.11
N ILE A 48 -4.87 8.69 4.44
CA ILE A 48 -3.64 9.20 5.06
C ILE A 48 -3.95 10.06 6.28
N GLN A 49 -4.91 10.99 6.15
CA GLN A 49 -5.32 11.83 7.27
C GLN A 49 -5.81 11.01 8.45
N TRP A 50 -6.57 9.94 8.21
CA TRP A 50 -7.03 9.05 9.27
C TRP A 50 -5.89 8.25 9.90
N LEU A 51 -4.95 7.71 9.09
CA LEU A 51 -3.77 7.00 9.57
C LEU A 51 -2.93 7.89 10.50
N ASP A 52 -2.69 9.14 10.08
CA ASP A 52 -1.96 10.14 10.87
C ASP A 52 -2.68 10.44 12.20
N GLN A 53 -4.01 10.54 12.20
CA GLN A 53 -4.81 10.76 13.42
C GLN A 53 -4.77 9.57 14.38
N GLN A 54 -4.66 8.34 13.87
CA GLN A 54 -4.55 7.14 14.70
C GLN A 54 -3.09 6.82 15.10
N GLY A 55 -2.10 7.57 14.60
CA GLY A 55 -0.69 7.28 14.83
C GLY A 55 -0.25 5.95 14.20
N ILE A 56 -0.80 5.63 13.03
CA ILE A 56 -0.42 4.48 12.20
C ILE A 56 0.57 4.98 11.15
N GLY A 57 1.78 4.40 11.15
CA GLY A 57 2.80 4.72 10.15
C GLY A 57 2.39 4.25 8.75
N TRP A 58 2.83 4.99 7.74
CA TRP A 58 2.65 4.62 6.34
C TRP A 58 3.81 5.15 5.51
N GLU A 59 4.15 4.44 4.45
CA GLU A 59 5.22 4.82 3.53
C GLU A 59 4.79 4.61 2.08
N LEU A 60 5.39 5.36 1.14
CA LEU A 60 5.18 5.12 -0.29
C LEU A 60 5.73 3.73 -0.63
N CYS A 61 5.00 2.94 -1.41
CA CYS A 61 5.49 1.64 -1.87
C CYS A 61 5.14 1.36 -3.33
N LEU A 62 5.96 0.56 -3.99
CA LEU A 62 5.64 0.01 -5.31
C LEU A 62 5.17 -1.44 -5.16
N HIS A 63 3.99 -1.74 -5.69
CA HIS A 63 3.57 -3.13 -5.83
C HIS A 63 4.49 -3.82 -6.83
N CYS A 64 5.27 -4.78 -6.34
CA CYS A 64 6.16 -5.57 -7.17
C CYS A 64 5.76 -7.04 -7.08
N SER A 65 5.31 -7.59 -8.20
CA SER A 65 5.16 -9.03 -8.38
C SER A 65 5.83 -9.46 -9.70
N PRO A 66 6.41 -10.67 -9.77
CA PRO A 66 7.08 -11.18 -10.96
C PRO A 66 6.17 -11.09 -12.19
N GLY A 67 6.70 -10.57 -13.29
CA GLY A 67 5.94 -10.37 -14.54
C GLY A 67 5.08 -9.10 -14.57
N THR A 68 5.09 -8.28 -13.52
CA THR A 68 4.46 -6.95 -13.56
C THR A 68 5.37 -5.99 -14.32
N LEU A 69 4.84 -5.34 -15.37
CA LEU A 69 5.57 -4.30 -16.09
C LEU A 69 5.90 -3.13 -15.14
N SER A 70 7.05 -2.49 -15.35
CA SER A 70 7.39 -1.24 -14.68
C SER A 70 6.29 -0.21 -15.00
N THR A 71 5.46 0.09 -14.00
CA THR A 71 4.42 1.12 -14.09
C THR A 71 4.88 2.36 -13.33
N PRO A 72 4.51 3.57 -13.79
CA PRO A 72 4.77 4.77 -13.03
C PRO A 72 4.09 4.67 -11.66
N TYR A 73 4.67 5.29 -10.63
CA TYR A 73 4.09 5.29 -9.29
C TYR A 73 2.67 5.87 -9.31
N ARG A 74 1.71 5.12 -8.75
CA ARG A 74 0.27 5.44 -8.75
C ARG A 74 -0.27 5.82 -7.37
N GLY A 75 0.61 6.16 -6.42
CA GLY A 75 0.21 6.60 -5.08
C GLY A 75 0.04 5.49 -4.04
N ALA A 76 0.43 4.24 -4.35
CA ALA A 76 0.30 3.12 -3.43
C ALA A 76 1.10 3.33 -2.14
N ILE A 77 0.55 2.89 -1.01
CA ILE A 77 1.15 3.07 0.31
C ILE A 77 1.19 1.76 1.10
N TYR A 78 2.32 1.51 1.74
CA TYR A 78 2.49 0.48 2.76
C TYR A 78 1.92 0.98 4.09
N LEU A 79 1.33 0.06 4.87
CA LEU A 79 0.79 0.35 6.20
C LEU A 79 1.66 -0.33 7.25
N ASP A 80 2.20 0.45 8.19
CA ASP A 80 3.00 -0.05 9.32
C ASP A 80 2.11 -0.64 10.42
N VAL A 81 1.41 -1.72 10.05
CA VAL A 81 0.53 -2.51 10.93
C VAL A 81 0.67 -3.97 10.52
N ALA A 82 0.93 -4.84 11.49
CA ALA A 82 0.98 -6.28 11.22
C ALA A 82 -0.45 -6.82 11.10
N PRO A 83 -0.74 -7.72 10.13
CA PRO A 83 -2.04 -8.36 10.01
C PRO A 83 -2.20 -9.43 11.10
N ASP A 84 -2.54 -8.97 12.30
CA ASP A 84 -2.72 -9.80 13.49
C ASP A 84 -4.14 -9.61 14.02
N GLU A 85 -4.97 -10.67 13.96
CA GLU A 85 -6.37 -10.62 14.36
C GLU A 85 -6.55 -10.28 15.85
N ASP A 86 -5.57 -10.59 16.69
CA ASP A 86 -5.62 -10.25 18.13
C ASP A 86 -5.15 -8.81 18.41
N SER A 87 -4.65 -8.10 17.39
CA SER A 87 -4.17 -6.72 17.51
C SER A 87 -5.30 -5.71 17.42
N GLN A 88 -5.49 -4.94 18.49
CA GLN A 88 -6.44 -3.81 18.50
C GLN A 88 -6.16 -2.80 17.37
N ARG A 89 -4.90 -2.57 17.02
CA ARG A 89 -4.52 -1.63 15.95
C ARG A 89 -4.92 -2.14 14.58
N TYR A 90 -4.76 -3.44 14.33
CA TYR A 90 -5.20 -4.07 13.08
C TYR A 90 -6.73 -4.09 12.98
N GLN A 91 -7.43 -4.45 14.05
CA GLN A 91 -8.90 -4.42 14.08
C GLN A 91 -9.47 -3.01 13.83
N GLN A 92 -8.83 -1.96 14.38
CA GLN A 92 -9.20 -0.57 14.09
C GLN A 92 -8.99 -0.20 12.62
N LEU A 93 -7.88 -0.65 12.03
CA LEU A 93 -7.58 -0.45 10.61
C LEU A 93 -8.63 -1.13 9.72
N LEU A 94 -8.98 -2.39 10.00
CA LEU A 94 -10.02 -3.12 9.29
C LEU A 94 -11.37 -2.41 9.41
N ALA A 95 -11.77 -2.02 10.63
CA ALA A 95 -13.04 -1.33 10.88
C ALA A 95 -13.16 0.02 10.13
N PHE A 96 -12.03 0.65 9.79
CA PHE A 96 -12.00 1.85 8.98
C PHE A 96 -12.00 1.57 7.48
N LEU A 97 -11.20 0.60 7.02
CA LEU A 97 -11.00 0.30 5.60
C LEU A 97 -12.08 -0.58 4.99
N GLU A 98 -12.73 -1.46 5.76
CA GLU A 98 -13.64 -2.48 5.24
C GLU A 98 -15.11 -2.13 5.49
N ASP A 99 -16.01 -2.50 4.58
CA ASP A 99 -17.46 -2.43 4.78
C ASP A 99 -18.01 -3.65 5.55
N GLU A 100 -19.33 -3.71 5.74
CA GLU A 100 -20.00 -4.83 6.42
C GLU A 100 -19.83 -6.17 5.68
N SER A 101 -19.37 -6.16 4.43
CA SER A 101 -19.09 -7.35 3.63
C SER A 101 -17.63 -7.80 3.68
N GLY A 102 -16.77 -7.10 4.44
CA GLY A 102 -15.33 -7.37 4.52
C GLY A 102 -14.58 -6.94 3.26
N ARG A 103 -15.12 -6.00 2.48
CA ARG A 103 -14.47 -5.44 1.28
C ARG A 103 -14.01 -4.03 1.57
N CYS A 104 -12.98 -3.56 0.86
CA CYS A 104 -12.56 -2.16 1.01
C CYS A 104 -13.72 -1.22 0.66
N ARG A 105 -14.09 -0.32 1.58
CA ARG A 105 -15.23 0.59 1.45
C ARG A 105 -14.96 1.82 0.59
N PHE A 106 -13.69 2.08 0.28
CA PHE A 106 -13.27 3.22 -0.53
C PHE A 106 -13.27 2.84 -2.01
N ASP A 107 -14.04 3.57 -2.82
CA ASP A 107 -14.09 3.29 -4.26
C ASP A 107 -12.73 3.51 -4.92
N GLY A 108 -12.36 2.60 -5.82
CA GLY A 108 -11.07 2.63 -6.50
C GLY A 108 -9.85 2.35 -5.60
N VAL A 109 -10.05 1.87 -4.36
CA VAL A 109 -8.97 1.46 -3.46
C VAL A 109 -8.96 -0.06 -3.34
N ASP A 110 -7.79 -0.67 -3.52
CA ASP A 110 -7.57 -2.09 -3.28
C ASP A 110 -6.72 -2.26 -2.01
N PHE A 111 -7.23 -3.06 -1.08
CA PHE A 111 -6.54 -3.41 0.15
C PHE A 111 -5.94 -4.81 0.04
N TRP A 112 -4.62 -4.90 0.22
CA TRP A 112 -3.86 -6.11 -0.06
C TRP A 112 -3.06 -6.58 1.15
N LEU A 113 -3.05 -7.90 1.33
CA LEU A 113 -2.12 -8.61 2.20
C LEU A 113 -1.09 -9.36 1.34
N VAL A 114 0.19 -9.19 1.67
CA VAL A 114 1.29 -9.95 1.07
C VAL A 114 1.94 -10.79 2.16
N PRO A 115 1.82 -12.13 2.07
CA PRO A 115 2.49 -13.01 3.03
C PRO A 115 4.01 -12.90 2.90
N LEU A 116 4.74 -12.99 4.02
CA LEU A 116 6.21 -12.93 4.08
C LEU A 116 6.86 -13.91 3.11
N GLN A 117 6.35 -15.15 3.06
CA GLN A 117 6.85 -16.19 2.15
C GLN A 117 6.76 -15.77 0.69
N LYS A 118 5.71 -14.99 0.34
CA LYS A 118 5.52 -14.47 -1.00
C LYS A 118 6.51 -13.35 -1.30
N SER A 119 6.72 -12.44 -0.34
CA SER A 119 7.72 -11.37 -0.43
C SER A 119 9.13 -11.94 -0.62
N GLN A 120 9.52 -12.94 0.17
CA GLN A 120 10.82 -13.63 0.03
C GLN A 120 11.01 -14.23 -1.36
N LYS A 121 10.00 -14.97 -1.84
CA LYS A 121 10.04 -15.57 -3.18
C LYS A 121 10.17 -14.53 -4.29
N TRP A 122 9.44 -13.42 -4.20
CA TRP A 122 9.49 -12.35 -5.19
C TRP A 122 10.82 -11.60 -5.17
N TYR A 123 11.35 -11.36 -3.96
CA TYR A 123 12.65 -10.74 -3.76
C TYR A 123 13.78 -11.59 -4.36
N GLU A 124 13.78 -12.90 -4.12
CA GLU A 124 14.75 -13.84 -4.70
C GLU A 124 14.69 -13.83 -6.23
N GLN A 125 13.49 -13.89 -6.81
CA GLN A 125 13.29 -13.92 -8.26
C GLN A 125 13.73 -12.63 -8.97
N ARG A 126 13.63 -11.48 -8.29
CA ARG A 126 14.05 -10.19 -8.84
C ARG A 126 15.57 -9.99 -8.78
N ASN A 127 16.23 -10.65 -7.83
CA ASN A 127 17.69 -10.57 -7.61
C ASN A 127 18.49 -11.75 -8.21
N SER A 128 17.81 -12.70 -8.87
CA SER A 128 18.41 -13.83 -9.58
C SER A 128 18.59 -13.53 -11.06
#